data_AF-A0A976P2Y8-F1
#
_entry.id   AF-A0A976P2Y8-F1
#
_cell.length_a   1.000
_cell.length_b   1.000
_cell.length_c   1.000
_cell.angle_alpha   90.00
_cell.angle_beta   90.00
_cell.angle_gamma   90.00
#
_symmetry.space_group_name_H-M   'P 1'
#
loop_
_entity.id
_entity.type
_entity.pdbx_description
1 polymer ?
#
loop_
_entity_poly.entity_id
_entity_poly.type
_entity_poly.pdbx_seq_one_letter_code
_entity_poly.pdbx_strand_id
1 'polypeptide(L)'
;MDINYVTLCQIDELMCLRVDHPQAKALIALQGAQLLEYTPTGEQPVIWLSELAEFKKGKSIRGGIPICWPWFGDARKNPESVQKHLPKGALPAHGWVRDKPWLLEWAASDEE
;
A
#
# COMPACT_ATOMS: atom_id res chain seq x y z
N MET A 1 -18.22 -0.84 -10.77
CA MET A 1 -18.39 -1.69 -9.57
C MET A 1 -18.84 -0.75 -8.49
N ASP A 2 -20.15 -0.60 -8.32
CA ASP A 2 -20.69 0.15 -7.17
C ASP A 2 -20.77 -0.83 -6.01
N ILE A 3 -19.70 -0.89 -5.23
CA ILE A 3 -19.74 -1.43 -3.88
C ILE A 3 -20.07 -0.21 -3.04
N ASN A 4 -21.16 -0.27 -2.26
CA ASN A 4 -21.79 0.89 -1.62
C ASN A 4 -20.84 1.80 -0.81
N TYR A 5 -19.64 1.31 -0.49
CA TYR A 5 -18.67 1.96 0.38
C TYR A 5 -17.29 2.19 -0.27
N VAL A 6 -17.06 1.74 -1.51
CA VAL A 6 -15.73 1.84 -2.16
C VAL A 6 -15.80 2.75 -3.36
N THR A 7 -14.96 3.78 -3.37
CA THR A 7 -14.82 4.71 -4.50
C THR A 7 -13.38 4.77 -4.97
N LEU A 8 -13.17 4.86 -6.28
CA LEU A 8 -11.87 5.21 -6.85
C LEU A 8 -11.70 6.73 -6.79
N CYS A 9 -10.58 7.17 -6.24
CA CYS A 9 -10.18 8.57 -6.27
C CYS A 9 -8.74 8.68 -6.76
N GLN A 10 -8.35 9.88 -7.21
CA GLN A 10 -6.98 10.19 -7.55
C GLN A 10 -6.42 11.17 -6.53
N ILE A 11 -5.23 10.86 -6.02
CA ILE A 11 -4.45 11.76 -5.15
C ILE A 11 -3.12 12.00 -5.87
N ASP A 12 -2.92 13.24 -6.32
CA ASP A 12 -1.77 13.62 -7.16
C ASP A 12 -1.66 12.69 -8.39
N GLU A 13 -0.67 11.80 -8.45
CA GLU A 13 -0.49 10.89 -9.59
C GLU A 13 -1.02 9.47 -9.35
N LEU A 14 -1.47 9.14 -8.14
CA LEU A 14 -1.85 7.79 -7.75
C LEU A 14 -3.36 7.61 -7.68
N MET A 15 -3.83 6.51 -8.26
CA MET A 15 -5.19 6.02 -8.03
C MET A 15 -5.26 5.32 -6.68
N CYS A 16 -6.30 5.63 -5.92
CA CYS A 16 -6.56 5.10 -4.60
C CYS A 16 -8.00 4.59 -4.50
N LEU A 17 -8.21 3.58 -3.66
CA LEU A 17 -9.51 3.14 -3.18
C LEU A 17 -9.78 3.86 -1.88
N ARG A 18 -10.85 4.65 -1.84
CA ARG A 18 -11.41 5.21 -0.61
C ARG A 18 -12.55 4.33 -0.15
N VAL A 19 -12.44 3.83 1.08
CA VAL A 19 -13.49 3.06 1.75
C VAL A 19 -14.15 3.97 2.77
N ASP A 20 -15.46 4.15 2.66
CA ASP A 20 -16.29 4.86 3.64
C ASP A 20 -17.42 3.91 4.08
N HIS A 21 -17.14 3.09 5.09
CA HIS A 21 -18.03 2.05 5.61
C HIS A 21 -18.57 2.45 7.00
N PRO A 22 -19.79 2.04 7.41
CA PRO A 22 -20.33 2.36 8.74
C PRO A 22 -19.42 1.98 9.90
N GLN A 23 -18.61 0.93 9.75
CA GLN A 23 -17.69 0.44 10.78
C GLN A 23 -16.26 1.02 10.68
N ALA A 24 -15.85 1.56 9.53
CA ALA A 24 -14.51 2.09 9.35
C ALA A 24 -14.33 2.94 8.08
N LYS A 25 -13.32 3.81 8.11
CA LYS A 25 -12.80 4.48 6.91
C LYS A 25 -11.40 3.98 6.59
N ALA A 26 -11.09 3.86 5.30
CA ALA A 26 -9.76 3.48 4.84
C ALA A 26 -9.38 4.17 3.52
N LEU A 27 -8.08 4.26 3.28
CA LEU A 27 -7.53 4.70 2.02
C LEU A 27 -6.43 3.72 1.59
N ILE A 28 -6.54 3.16 0.39
CA ILE A 28 -5.56 2.23 -0.17
C ILE A 28 -5.05 2.78 -1.49
N ALA A 29 -3.73 2.98 -1.63
CA ALA A 29 -3.14 3.25 -2.94
C ALA A 29 -3.07 1.96 -3.76
N LEU A 30 -3.49 2.02 -5.03
CA LEU A 30 -3.27 0.90 -5.95
C LEU A 30 -1.77 0.67 -6.20
N GLN A 31 -0.95 1.71 -6.09
CA GLN A 31 0.50 1.53 -6.06
C GLN A 31 0.91 0.82 -4.76
N GLY A 32 1.57 -0.32 -4.89
CA GLY A 32 2.02 -1.14 -3.78
C GLY A 32 0.90 -1.84 -3.02
N ALA A 33 -0.37 -1.75 -3.46
CA ALA A 33 -1.55 -2.13 -2.69
C ALA A 33 -1.47 -1.61 -1.23
N GLN A 34 -0.97 -0.38 -1.07
CA GLN A 34 -0.54 0.14 0.22
C GLN A 34 -1.71 0.74 0.98
N LEU A 35 -2.08 0.16 2.12
CA LEU A 35 -3.02 0.77 3.07
C LEU A 35 -2.37 2.03 3.65
N LEU A 36 -2.97 3.18 3.43
CA LEU A 36 -2.44 4.49 3.83
C LEU A 36 -3.09 5.02 5.10
N GLU A 37 -4.40 4.83 5.22
CA GLU A 37 -5.20 5.28 6.34
C GLU A 37 -6.16 4.16 6.73
N TYR A 38 -6.40 4.02 8.03
CA TYR A 38 -7.48 3.20 8.57
C TYR A 38 -7.95 3.81 9.87
N THR A 39 -9.26 3.96 10.03
CA THR A 39 -9.89 4.54 11.21
C THR A 39 -11.19 3.78 11.49
N PRO A 40 -11.22 2.90 12.50
CA PRO A 40 -12.46 2.32 12.98
C PRO A 40 -13.43 3.40 13.47
N THR A 41 -14.73 3.19 13.29
CA THR A 41 -15.75 4.12 13.76
C THR A 41 -15.69 4.28 15.28
N GLY A 42 -15.64 5.53 15.75
CA GLY A 42 -15.54 5.86 17.17
C GLY A 42 -14.11 5.89 17.73
N GLU A 43 -13.11 5.51 16.92
CA GLU A 43 -11.71 5.46 17.33
C GLU A 43 -10.87 6.54 16.66
N GLN A 44 -9.64 6.74 17.15
CA GLN A 44 -8.65 7.58 16.49
C GLN A 44 -8.01 6.86 15.28
N PRO A 45 -7.42 7.59 14.31
CA PRO A 45 -6.67 6.98 13.23
C PRO A 45 -5.58 6.04 13.75
N VAL A 46 -5.58 4.79 13.30
CA VAL A 46 -4.65 3.76 13.81
C VAL A 46 -3.42 3.57 12.92
N ILE A 47 -3.53 3.97 11.65
CA ILE A 47 -2.43 3.94 10.70
C ILE A 47 -1.90 5.35 10.51
N TRP A 48 -0.61 5.52 10.80
CA TRP A 48 0.09 6.78 10.58
C TRP A 48 0.49 6.93 9.11
N LEU A 49 0.24 8.11 8.55
CA LEU A 49 0.73 8.54 7.24
C LEU A 49 1.56 9.81 7.42
N SER A 50 2.67 9.92 6.69
CA SER A 50 3.52 11.11 6.73
C SER A 50 2.77 12.31 6.14
N GLU A 51 2.76 13.45 6.82
CA GLU A 51 2.25 14.72 6.26
C GLU A 51 3.02 15.16 5.00
N LEU A 52 4.28 14.71 4.88
CA LEU A 52 5.15 14.92 3.72
C LEU A 52 5.12 13.75 2.72
N ALA A 53 4.11 12.87 2.77
CA ALA A 53 4.01 11.76 1.83
C ALA A 53 3.81 12.27 0.40
N GLU A 54 4.70 11.87 -0.51
CA GLU A 54 4.55 12.11 -1.95
C GLU A 54 3.72 11.00 -2.59
N PHE A 55 2.69 11.36 -3.36
CA PHE A 55 1.83 10.43 -4.09
C PHE A 55 2.23 10.40 -5.57
N LYS A 56 3.43 9.86 -5.83
CA LYS A 56 4.07 9.86 -7.16
C LYS A 56 4.21 8.46 -7.74
N LYS A 57 4.01 8.34 -9.05
CA LYS A 57 4.14 7.04 -9.75
C LYS A 57 5.59 6.52 -9.62
N GLY A 58 5.73 5.25 -9.26
CA GLY A 58 7.03 4.59 -9.12
C GLY A 58 7.85 5.02 -7.91
N LYS A 59 7.29 5.79 -6.97
CA LYS A 59 7.94 6.14 -5.69
C LYS A 59 7.19 5.53 -4.51
N SER A 60 7.93 4.91 -3.58
CA SER A 60 7.36 4.40 -2.32
C SER A 60 6.69 5.53 -1.52
N ILE A 61 5.49 5.28 -0.99
CA ILE A 61 4.78 6.20 -0.12
C ILE A 61 5.31 6.04 1.32
N ARG A 62 5.53 7.16 2.03
CA ARG A 62 6.04 7.16 3.42
C ARG A 62 4.90 7.11 4.44
N GLY A 63 4.82 6.03 5.19
CA GLY A 63 3.75 5.75 6.15
C GLY A 63 2.85 4.62 5.64
N GLY A 64 1.68 4.43 6.25
CA GLY A 64 0.82 3.32 5.89
C GLY A 64 1.42 1.96 6.21
N ILE A 65 0.98 0.94 5.48
CA ILE A 65 1.45 -0.45 5.55
C ILE A 65 2.09 -0.85 4.22
N PRO A 66 3.39 -0.58 4.01
CA PRO A 66 4.08 -0.94 2.78
C PRO A 66 4.38 -2.44 2.69
N ILE A 67 4.10 -3.07 1.54
CA ILE A 67 4.45 -4.47 1.30
C ILE A 67 5.93 -4.57 0.88
N CYS A 68 6.73 -5.30 1.66
CA CYS A 68 8.15 -5.55 1.38
C CYS A 68 8.33 -6.93 0.74
N TRP A 69 8.59 -6.99 -0.56
CA TRP A 69 8.72 -8.27 -1.27
C TRP A 69 9.55 -8.16 -2.56
N PRO A 70 10.44 -9.13 -2.89
CA PRO A 70 10.63 -10.43 -2.24
C PRO A 70 11.67 -10.47 -1.11
N TRP A 71 12.25 -9.33 -0.73
CA TRP A 71 13.18 -9.26 0.40
C TRP A 71 12.83 -8.10 1.33
N PHE A 72 13.38 -8.16 2.55
CA PHE A 72 13.22 -7.13 3.56
C PHE A 72 14.49 -6.28 3.67
N GLY A 73 14.34 -4.97 3.91
CA GLY A 73 15.47 -4.06 4.11
C GLY A 73 16.43 -4.01 2.92
N ASP A 74 17.72 -3.80 3.20
CA ASP A 74 18.79 -3.92 2.19
C ASP A 74 18.93 -5.38 1.76
N ALA A 75 18.77 -5.64 0.46
CA ALA A 75 18.85 -6.97 -0.13
C ALA A 75 20.14 -7.72 0.29
N ARG A 76 21.27 -7.02 0.39
CA ARG A 76 22.58 -7.60 0.72
C ARG A 76 22.75 -7.97 2.20
N LYS A 77 21.83 -7.53 3.06
CA LYS A 77 21.79 -7.88 4.49
C LYS A 77 20.86 -9.07 4.78
N ASN A 78 20.22 -9.64 3.77
CA ASN A 78 19.40 -10.83 3.93
C ASN A 78 20.27 -12.09 4.08
N PRO A 79 19.73 -13.22 4.57
CA PRO A 79 20.47 -14.49 4.65
C PRO A 79 21.00 -14.96 3.28
N GLU A 80 22.08 -15.75 3.29
CA GLU A 80 22.72 -16.27 2.07
C GLU A 80 21.74 -17.03 1.15
N SER A 81 20.78 -17.75 1.74
CA SER A 81 19.71 -18.45 1.02
C SER A 81 18.83 -17.52 0.19
N VAL A 82 18.63 -16.27 0.63
CA VAL A 82 17.92 -15.24 -0.14
C VAL A 82 18.88 -14.61 -1.15
N GLN A 83 20.10 -14.27 -0.74
CA GLN A 83 21.09 -13.61 -1.60
C GLN A 83 21.39 -14.40 -2.88
N LYS A 84 21.40 -15.73 -2.81
CA LYS A 84 21.59 -16.63 -3.96
C LYS A 84 20.53 -16.48 -5.05
N HIS A 85 19.34 -16.00 -4.70
CA HIS A 85 18.23 -15.77 -5.63
C HIS A 85 18.09 -14.30 -6.05
N LEU A 86 18.95 -13.40 -5.53
CA LEU A 86 18.89 -11.99 -5.89
C LEU A 86 19.45 -11.77 -7.30
N PRO A 87 18.83 -10.89 -8.10
CA PRO A 87 19.42 -10.48 -9.35
C PRO A 87 20.68 -9.66 -9.11
N LYS A 88 21.55 -9.63 -10.12
CA LYS A 88 22.75 -8.80 -10.10
C LYS A 88 22.38 -7.33 -10.28
N GLY A 89 23.17 -6.44 -9.68
CA GLY A 89 23.06 -4.99 -9.87
C GLY A 89 22.56 -4.25 -8.63
N ALA A 90 22.16 -2.99 -8.82
CA ALA A 90 21.61 -2.16 -7.76
C ALA A 90 20.19 -2.62 -7.42
N LEU A 91 19.96 -2.97 -6.15
CA LEU A 91 18.67 -3.44 -5.66
C LEU A 91 18.08 -2.42 -4.69
N PRO A 92 16.79 -2.08 -4.81
CA PRO A 92 16.12 -1.22 -3.84
C PRO A 92 16.04 -1.91 -2.48
N ALA A 93 15.90 -1.10 -1.44
CA ALA A 93 15.48 -1.63 -0.14
C ALA A 93 14.00 -2.06 -0.21
N HIS A 94 13.69 -3.17 0.47
CA HIS A 94 12.34 -3.72 0.65
C HIS A 94 11.69 -4.29 -0.62
N GLY A 95 12.50 -4.80 -1.55
CA GLY A 95 12.00 -5.40 -2.77
C GLY A 95 11.44 -4.39 -3.75
N TRP A 96 10.59 -4.86 -4.66
CA TRP A 96 10.11 -4.05 -5.78
C TRP A 96 8.65 -3.64 -5.66
N VAL A 97 7.85 -4.37 -4.88
CA VAL A 97 6.39 -4.35 -5.11
C VAL A 97 5.70 -3.07 -4.62
N ARG A 98 6.25 -2.39 -3.60
CA ARG A 98 5.63 -1.21 -2.98
C ARG A 98 5.55 0.03 -3.87
N ASP A 99 6.25 0.05 -5.00
CA ASP A 99 6.21 1.16 -5.96
C ASP A 99 5.59 0.77 -7.31
N LYS A 100 5.08 -0.46 -7.43
CA LYS A 100 4.44 -0.96 -8.65
C LYS A 100 2.93 -0.75 -8.60
N PRO A 101 2.26 -0.53 -9.75
CA PRO A 101 0.80 -0.54 -9.79
C PRO A 101 0.26 -1.94 -9.54
N TRP A 102 -0.80 -2.03 -8.75
CA TRP A 102 -1.60 -3.24 -8.56
C TRP A 102 -2.98 -3.03 -9.16
N LEU A 103 -3.64 -4.13 -9.51
CA LEU A 103 -5.02 -4.14 -9.98
C LEU A 103 -5.93 -4.58 -8.84
N LEU A 104 -7.06 -3.89 -8.68
CA LEU A 104 -8.16 -4.39 -7.88
C LEU A 104 -8.87 -5.48 -8.69
N GLU A 105 -8.72 -6.74 -8.28
CA GLU A 105 -9.40 -7.87 -8.92
C GLU A 105 -10.88 -7.94 -8.53
N TRP A 106 -11.19 -7.76 -7.24
CA TRP A 106 -12.54 -7.87 -6.69
C TRP A 106 -12.66 -7.10 -5.37
N ALA A 107 -13.86 -6.65 -5.04
CA ALA A 107 -14.21 -6.21 -3.69
C ALA A 107 -15.69 -6.51 -3.39
N ALA A 108 -15.99 -6.73 -2.11
CA ALA A 108 -17.32 -7.03 -1.57
C ALA A 108 -17.48 -6.38 -0.20
N SER A 109 -18.72 -6.25 0.25
CA SER A 109 -19.08 -5.91 1.63
C SER A 109 -20.27 -6.76 2.06
N ASP A 110 -20.24 -7.24 3.28
CA ASP A 110 -21.40 -7.88 3.90
C ASP A 110 -22.29 -6.81 4.56
N GLU A 111 -23.56 -7.12 4.83
CA GLU A 111 -24.52 -6.16 5.40
C GLU A 111 -24.45 -6.02 6.94
N GLU A 112 -23.45 -6.63 7.59
CA GLU A 112 -23.28 -6.64 9.07
C GLU A 112 -22.24 -5.64 9.60
#